data_AF-A0A140K0W5-F1
#
_entry.id   AF-A0A140K0W5-F1
#
_cell.length_a   1.000
_cell.length_b   1.000
_cell.length_c   1.000
_cell.angle_alpha   90.00
_cell.angle_beta   90.00
_cell.angle_gamma   90.00
#
_symmetry.space_group_name_H-M   'P 1'
#
loop_
_entity.id
_entity.type
_entity.pdbx_description
1 polymer ?
#
loop_
_entity_poly.entity_id
_entity_poly.type
_entity_poly.pdbx_seq_one_letter_code
_entity_poly.pdbx_strand_id
1 'polypeptide(L)'
;MFNVNNPKNLAVWALDELYDYFVNGYCYGVYDRKEHPALDGMSPQQAFEFGIAKTGSRPHQTIKYDEQFKILTLPSTPKGTAKVQSSKGVRINRIDYWSDEFYSVENQDVPIRYDPFDYEIAYAYINNRWIRCISNYYTKLQGYSECAIAG
;
A
#
# COMPACT_ATOMS: atom_id res chain seq x y z
N MET A 1 25.47 35.90 -10.08
CA MET A 1 25.32 34.89 -11.15
C MET A 1 24.36 33.83 -10.63
N PHE A 2 23.12 33.77 -11.11
CA PHE A 2 22.19 32.72 -10.73
C PHE A 2 22.62 31.41 -11.41
N ASN A 3 22.82 30.35 -10.63
CA ASN A 3 23.24 29.06 -11.15
C ASN A 3 22.09 28.44 -11.96
N VAL A 4 22.19 28.48 -13.29
CA VAL A 4 21.16 28.02 -14.25
C VAL A 4 20.94 26.50 -14.17
N ASN A 5 21.90 25.75 -13.63
CA ASN A 5 21.82 24.31 -13.42
C ASN A 5 21.60 23.96 -11.94
N ASN A 6 20.55 24.49 -11.32
CA ASN A 6 20.10 24.00 -10.01
C ASN A 6 19.04 22.91 -10.21
N PRO A 7 19.34 21.63 -9.93
CA PRO A 7 18.38 20.53 -10.12
C PRO A 7 17.07 20.71 -9.37
N LYS A 8 17.09 21.41 -8.21
CA LYS A 8 15.88 21.72 -7.43
C LYS A 8 14.93 22.66 -8.16
N ASN A 9 15.45 23.52 -9.03
CA ASN A 9 14.65 24.43 -9.85
C ASN A 9 14.23 23.80 -11.19
N LEU A 10 14.78 22.63 -11.53
CA LEU A 10 14.51 21.88 -12.75
C LEU A 10 13.63 20.63 -12.50
N ALA A 11 13.41 20.27 -11.23
CA ALA A 11 12.42 19.27 -10.83
C ALA A 11 11.02 19.92 -10.83
N VAL A 12 10.45 20.05 -12.04
CA VAL A 12 9.23 20.86 -12.29
C VAL A 12 7.94 20.06 -12.11
N TRP A 13 7.99 18.73 -12.06
CA TRP A 13 6.76 17.91 -12.12
C TRP A 13 6.23 17.56 -10.74
N ALA A 14 4.95 17.86 -10.53
CA ALA A 14 4.21 17.31 -9.41
C ALA A 14 3.99 15.79 -9.61
N LEU A 15 3.70 15.05 -8.53
CA LEU A 15 3.64 13.58 -8.57
C LEU A 15 2.54 13.07 -9.51
N ASP A 16 1.41 13.76 -9.53
CA ASP A 16 0.29 13.54 -10.45
C ASP A 16 0.73 13.73 -11.91
N GLU A 17 1.39 14.85 -12.24
CA GLU A 17 1.91 15.10 -13.59
C GLU A 17 2.92 14.04 -14.00
N LEU A 18 3.86 13.69 -13.10
CA LEU A 18 4.83 12.63 -13.36
C LEU A 18 4.14 11.29 -13.62
N TYR A 19 3.13 10.94 -12.80
CA TYR A 19 2.39 9.70 -12.97
C TYR A 19 1.71 9.66 -14.34
N ASP A 20 1.05 10.75 -14.76
CA ASP A 20 0.39 10.81 -16.06
C ASP A 20 1.39 10.72 -17.22
N TYR A 21 2.46 11.52 -17.22
CA TYR A 21 3.45 11.48 -18.29
C TYR A 21 4.18 10.13 -18.36
N PHE A 22 4.51 9.55 -17.21
CA PHE A 22 5.23 8.28 -17.17
C PHE A 22 4.32 7.10 -17.50
N VAL A 23 3.21 6.94 -16.79
CA VAL A 23 2.33 5.78 -16.92
C VAL A 23 1.54 5.85 -18.23
N ASN A 24 0.77 6.92 -18.41
CA ASN A 24 -0.11 7.04 -19.57
C ASN A 24 0.67 7.43 -20.83
N GLY A 25 1.62 8.36 -20.70
CA GLY A 25 2.44 8.82 -21.82
C GLY A 25 3.48 7.78 -22.27
N TYR A 26 4.44 7.47 -21.41
CA TYR A 26 5.57 6.62 -21.78
C TYR A 26 5.22 5.12 -21.75
N CYS A 27 4.78 4.59 -20.62
CA CYS A 27 4.57 3.14 -20.46
C CYS A 27 3.53 2.62 -21.45
N TYR A 28 2.30 3.17 -21.43
CA TYR A 28 1.21 2.69 -22.28
C TYR A 28 1.11 3.37 -23.66
N GLY A 29 1.65 4.59 -23.80
CA GLY A 29 1.61 5.32 -25.06
C GLY A 29 2.79 5.00 -25.99
N VAL A 30 3.98 4.75 -25.44
CA VAL A 30 5.22 4.54 -26.21
C VAL A 30 5.74 3.13 -26.07
N TYR A 31 6.13 2.71 -24.86
CA TYR A 31 6.83 1.44 -24.64
C TYR A 31 5.95 0.25 -25.02
N ASP A 32 4.71 0.22 -24.54
CA ASP A 32 3.77 -0.87 -24.77
C ASP A 32 3.41 -1.07 -26.25
N ARG A 33 3.53 -0.01 -27.07
CA ARG A 33 3.18 0.00 -28.50
C ARG A 33 4.37 -0.11 -29.43
N LYS A 34 5.59 0.05 -28.92
CA LYS A 34 6.80 0.01 -29.74
C LYS A 34 7.28 -1.43 -29.87
N GLU A 35 7.68 -1.82 -31.07
CA GLU A 35 8.31 -3.12 -31.32
C GLU A 35 9.53 -3.31 -30.40
N HIS A 36 9.58 -4.46 -29.72
CA HIS A 36 10.61 -4.78 -28.76
C HIS A 36 11.53 -5.88 -29.30
N PRO A 37 12.85 -5.67 -29.37
CA PRO A 37 13.79 -6.66 -29.92
C PRO A 37 13.76 -8.03 -29.24
N ALA A 38 13.43 -8.07 -27.95
CA ALA A 38 13.33 -9.32 -27.18
C ALA A 38 11.99 -10.07 -27.38
N LEU A 39 11.05 -9.52 -28.16
CA LEU A 39 9.72 -10.10 -28.43
C LEU A 39 9.56 -10.43 -29.92
N ASP A 40 10.67 -10.77 -30.60
CA ASP A 40 10.69 -11.11 -32.03
C ASP A 40 10.02 -10.06 -32.92
N GLY A 41 10.18 -8.79 -32.57
CA GLY A 41 9.58 -7.65 -33.29
C GLY A 41 8.14 -7.32 -32.90
N MET A 42 7.52 -8.07 -31.98
CA MET A 42 6.22 -7.66 -31.41
C MET A 42 6.41 -6.51 -30.43
N SER A 43 5.38 -5.66 -30.32
CA SER A 43 5.25 -4.78 -29.16
C SER A 43 4.82 -5.56 -27.91
N PRO A 44 5.10 -5.04 -26.69
CA PRO A 44 4.62 -5.64 -25.45
C PRO A 44 3.10 -5.86 -25.44
N GLN A 45 2.32 -4.91 -25.96
CA GLN A 45 0.86 -5.03 -26.11
C GLN A 45 0.48 -6.25 -26.97
N GLN A 46 1.07 -6.38 -28.16
CA GLN A 46 0.80 -7.50 -29.06
C GLN A 46 1.20 -8.84 -28.46
N ALA A 47 2.36 -8.90 -27.79
CA ALA A 47 2.82 -10.11 -27.13
C ALA A 47 1.87 -10.54 -25.99
N PHE A 48 1.35 -9.56 -25.23
CA PHE A 48 0.33 -9.80 -24.21
C PHE A 48 -0.97 -10.34 -24.81
N GLU A 49 -1.52 -9.66 -25.82
CA GLU A 49 -2.76 -10.06 -26.51
C GLU A 49 -2.64 -11.45 -27.13
N PHE A 50 -1.51 -11.73 -27.79
CA PHE A 50 -1.21 -13.05 -28.35
C PHE A 50 -1.15 -14.13 -27.27
N GLY A 51 -0.49 -13.83 -26.14
CA GLY A 51 -0.43 -14.72 -24.98
C GLY A 51 -1.81 -15.07 -24.43
N ILE A 52 -2.69 -14.07 -24.29
CA ILE A 52 -4.08 -14.25 -23.85
C ILE A 52 -4.88 -15.06 -24.87
N ALA A 53 -4.78 -14.75 -26.17
CA ALA A 53 -5.48 -15.48 -27.21
C ALA A 53 -5.06 -16.96 -27.28
N LYS A 54 -3.77 -17.24 -27.06
CA LYS A 54 -3.21 -18.60 -27.11
C LYS A 54 -3.52 -19.43 -25.87
N THR A 55 -3.51 -18.82 -24.69
CA THR A 55 -3.59 -19.55 -23.41
C THR A 55 -4.90 -19.37 -22.65
N GLY A 56 -5.75 -18.45 -23.12
CA GLY A 56 -6.99 -18.05 -22.45
C GLY A 56 -6.72 -17.18 -21.22
N SER A 57 -7.78 -16.53 -20.72
CA SER A 57 -7.71 -15.86 -19.42
C SER A 57 -7.81 -16.89 -18.29
N ARG A 58 -7.07 -16.66 -17.21
CA ARG A 58 -7.12 -17.48 -15.99
C ARG A 58 -7.73 -16.67 -14.85
N PRO A 59 -9.05 -16.46 -14.86
CA PRO A 59 -9.71 -15.60 -13.85
C PRO A 59 -9.52 -16.11 -12.42
N HIS A 60 -9.29 -17.41 -12.23
CA HIS A 60 -8.98 -18.01 -10.94
C HIS A 60 -7.55 -17.69 -10.43
N GLN A 61 -6.65 -17.21 -11.31
CA GLN A 61 -5.33 -16.69 -10.95
C GLN A 61 -5.33 -15.16 -10.77
N THR A 62 -6.47 -14.51 -11.03
CA THR A 62 -6.60 -13.07 -10.80
C THR A 62 -6.65 -12.81 -9.31
N ILE A 63 -5.62 -12.14 -8.79
CA ILE A 63 -5.65 -11.58 -7.44
C ILE A 63 -6.53 -10.35 -7.51
N LYS A 64 -7.68 -10.40 -6.82
CA LYS A 64 -8.58 -9.26 -6.73
C LYS A 64 -7.92 -8.15 -5.91
N TYR A 65 -8.05 -6.92 -6.38
CA TYR A 65 -7.68 -5.74 -5.61
C TYR A 65 -8.81 -5.39 -4.62
N ASP A 66 -9.01 -6.26 -3.63
CA ASP A 66 -10.00 -6.09 -2.57
C ASP A 66 -9.36 -5.65 -1.24
N GLU A 67 -10.20 -5.39 -0.23
CA GLU A 67 -9.71 -4.97 1.09
C GLU A 67 -8.77 -5.99 1.73
N GLN A 68 -9.02 -7.29 1.50
CA GLN A 68 -8.13 -8.32 2.02
C GLN A 68 -6.75 -8.24 1.36
N PHE A 69 -6.68 -8.05 0.05
CA PHE A 69 -5.41 -7.83 -0.66
C PHE A 69 -4.68 -6.61 -0.10
N LYS A 70 -5.38 -5.48 0.06
CA LYS A 70 -4.79 -4.26 0.64
C LYS A 70 -4.16 -4.55 2.01
N ILE A 71 -4.92 -5.15 2.93
CA ILE A 71 -4.42 -5.48 4.28
C ILE A 71 -3.21 -6.42 4.24
N LEU A 72 -3.23 -7.43 3.36
CA LEU A 72 -2.11 -8.38 3.23
C LEU A 72 -0.84 -7.73 2.68
N THR A 73 -0.97 -6.67 1.89
CA THR A 73 0.17 -5.88 1.38
C THR A 73 0.70 -4.85 2.38
N LEU A 74 -0.03 -4.57 3.46
CA LEU A 74 0.46 -3.68 4.51
C LEU A 74 1.64 -4.31 5.28
N PRO A 75 2.56 -3.50 5.79
CA PRO A 75 3.62 -3.99 6.65
C PRO A 75 3.08 -4.50 7.99
N SER A 76 3.95 -5.23 8.68
CA SER A 76 3.78 -5.66 10.05
C SER A 76 5.00 -5.27 10.87
N THR A 77 4.95 -5.45 12.20
CA THR A 77 6.14 -5.40 13.05
C THR A 77 7.11 -6.54 12.72
N PRO A 78 8.40 -6.45 13.13
CA PRO A 78 9.36 -7.54 12.93
C PRO A 78 8.92 -8.90 13.49
N LYS A 79 8.11 -8.91 14.56
CA LYS A 79 7.55 -10.13 15.14
C LYS A 79 6.41 -10.72 14.30
N GLY A 80 5.74 -9.92 13.46
CA GLY A 80 4.54 -10.34 12.74
C GLY A 80 3.25 -10.29 13.58
N THR A 81 3.38 -10.20 14.90
CA THR A 81 2.26 -10.22 15.86
C THR A 81 2.41 -9.13 16.92
N ALA A 82 1.31 -8.85 17.63
CA ALA A 82 1.29 -8.05 18.84
C ALA A 82 0.42 -8.69 19.91
N LYS A 83 0.83 -8.56 21.18
CA LYS A 83 0.06 -9.04 22.32
C LYS A 83 -1.13 -8.12 22.58
N VAL A 84 -2.32 -8.70 22.68
CA VAL A 84 -3.53 -8.01 23.11
C VAL A 84 -3.45 -7.75 24.62
N GLN A 85 -3.32 -6.49 25.00
CA GLN A 85 -3.28 -6.03 26.38
C GLN A 85 -4.69 -5.68 26.84
N SER A 86 -5.12 -6.24 27.98
CA SER A 86 -6.39 -5.88 28.62
C SER A 86 -6.48 -4.35 28.79
N SER A 87 -7.57 -3.76 28.32
CA SER A 87 -7.87 -2.31 28.33
C SER A 87 -7.00 -1.40 27.44
N LYS A 88 -6.06 -1.93 26.64
CA LYS A 88 -5.26 -1.12 25.70
C LYS A 88 -5.28 -1.63 24.26
N GLY A 89 -5.63 -2.91 24.05
CA GLY A 89 -5.65 -3.53 22.74
C GLY A 89 -4.23 -3.91 22.31
N VAL A 90 -3.84 -3.58 21.08
CA VAL A 90 -2.50 -3.89 20.56
C VAL A 90 -1.64 -2.65 20.42
N ARG A 91 -0.35 -2.76 20.75
CA ARG A 91 0.61 -1.66 20.60
C ARG A 91 1.47 -1.86 19.36
N ILE A 92 1.44 -0.90 18.43
CA ILE A 92 2.22 -0.89 17.19
C ILE A 92 2.92 0.47 17.10
N ASN A 93 4.24 0.48 16.92
CA ASN A 93 5.04 1.72 16.81
C ASN A 93 4.72 2.76 17.91
N ARG A 94 4.53 2.30 19.15
CA ARG A 94 4.17 3.11 20.34
C ARG A 94 2.74 3.68 20.36
N ILE A 95 1.92 3.36 19.38
CA ILE A 95 0.50 3.71 19.32
C ILE A 95 -0.34 2.51 19.77
N ASP A 96 -1.35 2.75 20.59
CA ASP A 96 -2.29 1.72 21.02
C ASP A 96 -3.51 1.72 20.10
N TYR A 97 -3.91 0.55 19.62
CA TYR A 97 -5.07 0.36 18.75
C TYR A 97 -6.08 -0.55 19.44
N TRP A 98 -7.35 -0.17 19.38
CA TRP A 98 -8.46 -0.86 20.05
C TRP A 98 -9.51 -1.38 19.06
N SER A 99 -10.10 -2.52 19.40
CA SER A 99 -11.30 -3.09 18.80
C SER A 99 -12.02 -3.92 19.86
N ASP A 100 -13.35 -3.94 19.87
CA ASP A 100 -14.13 -4.68 20.87
C ASP A 100 -13.94 -6.21 20.74
N GLU A 101 -13.56 -6.70 19.57
CA GLU A 101 -13.22 -8.11 19.35
C GLU A 101 -12.03 -8.59 20.20
N PHE A 102 -11.21 -7.68 20.74
CA PHE A 102 -10.12 -8.02 21.64
C PHE A 102 -10.58 -8.68 22.94
N TYR A 103 -11.83 -8.48 23.38
CA TYR A 103 -12.39 -9.19 24.54
C TYR A 103 -12.31 -10.72 24.40
N SER A 104 -12.34 -11.24 23.17
CA SER A 104 -12.29 -12.69 22.90
C SER A 104 -10.87 -13.30 22.92
N VAL A 105 -9.83 -12.47 22.89
CA VAL A 105 -8.43 -12.90 22.70
C VAL A 105 -7.46 -12.14 23.60
N GLU A 106 -7.91 -11.69 24.76
CA GLU A 106 -7.05 -11.00 25.73
C GLU A 106 -5.81 -11.83 26.08
N ASN A 107 -4.66 -11.15 26.20
CA ASN A 107 -3.36 -11.73 26.49
C ASN A 107 -2.78 -12.68 25.43
N GLN A 108 -3.42 -12.81 24.26
CA GLN A 108 -2.90 -13.58 23.14
C GLN A 108 -2.08 -12.70 22.19
N ASP A 109 -1.10 -13.30 21.51
CA ASP A 109 -0.41 -12.67 20.38
C ASP A 109 -1.23 -12.88 19.10
N VAL A 110 -1.66 -11.79 18.47
CA VAL A 110 -2.43 -11.84 17.22
C VAL A 110 -1.62 -11.26 16.06
N PRO A 111 -1.73 -11.81 14.83
CA PRO A 111 -1.14 -11.19 13.65
C PRO A 111 -1.68 -9.78 13.45
N ILE A 112 -0.80 -8.86 13.04
CA ILE A 112 -1.16 -7.47 12.85
C ILE A 112 -0.64 -6.94 11.52
N ARG A 113 -1.30 -5.89 11.02
CA ARG A 113 -0.90 -5.10 9.86
C ARG A 113 -1.22 -3.64 10.14
N TYR A 114 -0.43 -2.70 9.64
CA TYR A 114 -0.67 -1.27 9.81
C TYR A 114 -0.27 -0.50 8.57
N ASP A 115 -0.89 0.66 8.34
CA ASP A 115 -0.50 1.55 7.26
C ASP A 115 0.54 2.57 7.77
N PRO A 116 1.76 2.62 7.20
CA PRO A 116 2.75 3.65 7.56
C PRO A 116 2.30 5.07 7.27
N PHE A 117 1.30 5.26 6.40
CA PHE A 117 0.79 6.56 5.98
C PHE A 117 -0.56 6.90 6.62
N ASP A 118 -1.19 5.95 7.31
CA ASP A 118 -2.44 6.13 8.05
C ASP A 118 -2.34 5.48 9.45
N TYR A 119 -1.98 6.30 10.43
CA TYR A 119 -1.87 5.88 11.84
C TYR A 119 -3.22 5.87 12.58
N GLU A 120 -4.33 6.18 11.92
CA GLU A 120 -5.67 6.07 12.52
C GLU A 120 -6.09 4.61 12.65
N ILE A 121 -5.63 3.77 11.73
CA ILE A 121 -6.11 2.41 11.54
C ILE A 121 -4.96 1.41 11.58
N ALA A 122 -5.19 0.32 12.32
CA ALA A 122 -4.43 -0.91 12.16
C ALA A 122 -5.40 -2.08 11.95
N TYR A 123 -4.86 -3.24 11.59
CA TYR A 123 -5.63 -4.46 11.44
C TYR A 123 -5.05 -5.57 12.32
N ALA A 124 -5.93 -6.33 12.95
CA ALA A 124 -5.57 -7.54 13.69
C ALA A 124 -6.30 -8.75 13.10
N TYR A 125 -5.67 -9.92 13.09
CA TYR A 125 -6.29 -11.15 12.59
C TYR A 125 -6.87 -11.97 13.75
N ILE A 126 -8.20 -12.00 13.86
CA ILE A 126 -8.93 -12.63 14.97
C ILE A 126 -10.13 -13.38 14.38
N ASN A 127 -10.43 -14.58 14.90
CA ASN A 127 -11.59 -15.39 14.46
C ASN A 127 -11.67 -15.55 12.94
N ASN A 128 -10.51 -15.84 12.32
CA ASN A 128 -10.37 -16.10 10.90
C ASN A 128 -10.73 -14.92 9.97
N ARG A 129 -10.60 -13.68 10.47
CA ARG A 129 -10.82 -12.46 9.70
C ARG A 129 -9.88 -11.34 10.15
N TRP A 130 -9.59 -10.41 9.25
CA TRP A 130 -8.96 -9.14 9.60
C TRP A 130 -10.02 -8.21 10.18
N ILE A 131 -9.77 -7.70 11.38
CA ILE A 131 -10.60 -6.68 12.03
C ILE A 131 -9.87 -5.34 11.99
N ARG A 132 -10.64 -4.26 11.89
CA ARG A 132 -10.13 -2.89 11.96
C ARG A 132 -9.98 -2.48 13.42
N CYS A 133 -8.82 -1.96 13.77
CA CYS A 133 -8.51 -1.42 15.09
C CYS A 133 -8.28 0.09 14.96
N ILE A 134 -8.86 0.88 15.86
CA ILE A 134 -8.77 2.34 15.84
C ILE A 134 -7.71 2.79 16.84
N SER A 135 -6.86 3.74 16.45
CA SER A 135 -5.84 4.27 17.34
C SER A 135 -6.45 5.07 18.50
N ASN A 136 -5.82 5.01 19.67
CA ASN A 136 -6.19 5.82 20.83
C ASN A 136 -5.94 7.33 20.63
N TYR A 137 -5.28 7.72 19.53
CA TYR A 137 -5.10 9.10 19.10
C TYR A 137 -6.13 9.55 18.05
N TYR A 138 -7.17 8.76 17.77
CA TYR A 138 -8.20 9.05 16.76
C TYR A 138 -8.78 10.48 16.87
N THR A 139 -9.01 10.97 18.08
CA THR A 139 -9.51 12.34 18.32
C THR A 139 -8.47 13.46 18.20
N LYS A 140 -7.17 13.13 18.14
CA LYS A 140 -6.06 14.08 17.95
C LYS A 140 -5.49 14.10 16.53
N LEU A 141 -5.83 13.12 15.69
CA LEU A 141 -5.27 12.93 14.35
C LEU A 141 -6.21 13.32 13.20
N GLN A 142 -7.41 13.83 13.50
CA GLN A 142 -8.31 14.36 12.49
C GLN A 142 -7.68 15.60 11.82
N GLY A 143 -7.01 15.40 10.68
CA GLY A 143 -6.49 16.48 9.83
C GLY A 143 -5.02 16.90 10.03
N TYR A 144 -4.15 16.09 10.62
CA TYR A 144 -2.72 16.42 10.77
C TYR A 144 -1.78 15.40 10.11
N SER A 145 -0.93 15.86 9.18
CA SER A 145 0.18 15.09 8.61
C SER A 145 1.48 15.23 9.44
N GLU A 146 2.44 14.31 9.23
CA GLU A 146 3.69 14.15 10.02
C GLU A 146 4.51 15.44 10.25
N CYS A 147 4.39 16.48 9.43
CA CYS A 147 5.08 17.76 9.65
C CYS A 147 4.62 18.53 10.91
N ALA A 148 3.54 18.12 11.58
CA ALA A 148 3.08 18.77 12.81
C ALA A 148 3.66 18.20 14.12
N ILE A 149 4.41 17.08 14.06
CA ILE A 149 4.86 16.35 15.28
C ILE A 149 6.40 16.32 15.42
N ALA A 150 7.14 16.97 14.52
CA ALA A 150 8.58 17.17 14.70
C ALA A 150 8.85 18.42 15.56
N GLY A 151 8.97 18.20 16.88
CA GLY A 151 9.63 19.10 17.83
C GLY A 151 10.97 18.55 18.24
#